data_AF-A0A494W205-F1
#
_entry.id   AF-A0A494W205-F1
#
_cell.length_a   1.000
_cell.length_b   1.000
_cell.length_c   1.000
_cell.angle_alpha   90.00
_cell.angle_beta   90.00
_cell.angle_gamma   90.00
#
_symmetry.space_group_name_H-M   'P 1'
#
loop_
_entity.id
_entity.type
_entity.pdbx_description
1 polymer ?
#
loop_
_entity_poly.entity_id
_entity_poly.type
_entity_poly.pdbx_seq_one_letter_code
_entity_poly.pdbx_strand_id
1 'polypeptide(L)'
;MNREGLLRSIAETGYNVGFGAKKNFATHDVVQKAPGLIGFLSLAVGVFALIYEPLNSKWIAATLVVLGIASLYVTHYDHNKVAYCEEGERLTALFYRLRDLYRDVQATGEDDDLAVYRERLDDLQSEVFGSNQSKQILFSDWYAHYKFFWQHQIEWIDEQKQFTFWRDKMPLSLSLTLAVATLTSIAAIVCRLI
;
A
#
# COMPACT_ATOMS: atom_id res chain seq x y z
N MET A 1 -21.52 24.53 -1.54
CA MET A 1 -20.05 24.27 -1.60
C MET A 1 -19.45 25.10 -2.73
N ASN A 2 -18.49 25.97 -2.46
CA ASN A 2 -17.81 26.76 -3.50
C ASN A 2 -16.86 25.88 -4.32
N ARG A 3 -16.26 26.45 -5.38
CA ARG A 3 -15.34 25.75 -6.29
C ARG A 3 -14.15 25.12 -5.55
N GLU A 4 -13.52 25.87 -4.65
CA GLU A 4 -12.39 25.38 -3.84
C GLU A 4 -12.78 24.18 -2.95
N GLY A 5 -13.94 24.27 -2.29
CA GLY A 5 -14.45 23.16 -1.48
C GLY A 5 -14.72 21.91 -2.30
N LEU A 6 -15.23 22.08 -3.53
CA LEU A 6 -15.47 20.97 -4.44
C LEU A 6 -14.16 20.32 -4.91
N LEU A 7 -13.17 21.12 -5.34
CA LEU A 7 -11.84 20.63 -5.72
C LEU A 7 -11.18 19.84 -4.59
N ARG A 8 -11.26 20.37 -3.36
CA ARG A 8 -10.74 19.68 -2.17
C ARG A 8 -11.45 18.36 -1.90
N SER A 9 -12.78 18.33 -1.99
CA SER A 9 -13.56 17.10 -1.77
C SER A 9 -13.25 16.01 -2.81
N ILE A 10 -13.07 16.40 -4.08
CA ILE A 10 -12.66 15.48 -5.14
C ILE A 10 -11.26 14.93 -4.86
N ALA A 11 -10.30 15.78 -4.47
CA ALA A 11 -8.94 15.36 -4.14
C ALA A 11 -8.87 14.44 -2.91
N GLU A 12 -9.66 14.71 -1.87
CA GLU A 12 -9.76 13.86 -0.69
C GLU A 12 -10.36 12.49 -1.03
N THR A 13 -11.39 12.47 -1.88
CA THR A 13 -11.98 11.22 -2.39
C THR A 13 -10.97 10.46 -3.25
N GLY A 14 -10.29 11.14 -4.17
CA GLY A 14 -9.23 10.58 -5.01
C GLY A 14 -8.10 9.97 -4.21
N TYR A 15 -7.68 10.62 -3.12
CA TYR A 15 -6.67 10.07 -2.20
C TYR A 15 -7.12 8.73 -1.61
N ASN A 16 -8.34 8.68 -1.05
CA ASN A 16 -8.87 7.48 -0.41
C ASN A 16 -9.01 6.32 -1.42
N VAL A 17 -9.57 6.62 -2.59
CA VAL A 17 -9.78 5.64 -3.67
C VAL A 17 -8.45 5.13 -4.23
N GLY A 18 -7.53 6.03 -4.54
CA GLY A 18 -6.23 5.68 -5.09
C GLY A 18 -5.38 4.87 -4.10
N PHE A 19 -5.38 5.24 -2.82
CA PHE A 19 -4.71 4.47 -1.79
C PHE A 19 -5.34 3.08 -1.62
N GLY A 20 -6.68 3.00 -1.61
CA GLY A 20 -7.42 1.75 -1.57
C GLY A 20 -7.08 0.83 -2.76
N ALA A 21 -6.94 1.38 -3.96
CA ALA A 21 -6.50 0.64 -5.14
C ALA A 21 -5.11 0.03 -4.94
N LYS A 22 -4.15 0.83 -4.45
CA LYS A 22 -2.77 0.34 -4.22
C LYS A 22 -2.69 -0.68 -3.09
N LYS A 23 -3.56 -0.61 -2.10
CA LYS A 23 -3.66 -1.62 -1.04
C LYS A 23 -4.15 -2.97 -1.55
N ASN A 24 -5.13 -2.96 -2.45
CA ASN A 24 -5.60 -4.15 -3.14
C ASN A 24 -4.49 -4.76 -4.02
N PHE A 25 -3.81 -3.95 -4.85
CA PHE A 25 -2.67 -4.42 -5.65
C PHE A 25 -1.46 -4.86 -4.81
N ALA A 26 -1.22 -4.24 -3.65
CA ALA A 26 -0.18 -4.67 -2.73
C ALA A 26 -0.50 -6.06 -2.17
N THR A 27 -1.75 -6.30 -1.80
CA THR A 27 -2.22 -7.61 -1.32
C THR A 27 -2.09 -8.65 -2.43
N HIS A 28 -2.60 -8.37 -3.63
CA HIS A 28 -2.47 -9.24 -4.79
C HIS A 28 -1.01 -9.67 -5.03
N ASP A 29 -0.09 -8.69 -5.09
CA ASP A 29 1.31 -8.95 -5.39
C ASP A 29 2.01 -9.75 -4.29
N VAL A 30 1.74 -9.47 -3.02
CA VAL A 30 2.30 -10.24 -1.90
C VAL A 30 1.82 -11.69 -1.97
N VAL A 31 0.53 -11.90 -2.17
CA VAL A 31 -0.06 -13.24 -2.28
C VAL A 31 0.50 -14.00 -3.47
N GLN A 32 0.69 -13.32 -4.61
CA GLN A 32 1.22 -13.94 -5.82
C GLN A 32 2.72 -14.28 -5.74
N LYS A 33 3.53 -13.40 -5.13
CA LYS A 33 5.00 -13.45 -5.27
C LYS A 33 5.73 -13.91 -4.00
N ALA A 34 5.21 -13.60 -2.81
CA ALA A 34 5.94 -13.88 -1.57
C ALA A 34 6.15 -15.38 -1.30
N PRO A 35 5.16 -16.28 -1.46
CA PRO A 35 5.36 -17.70 -1.21
C PRO A 35 6.44 -18.31 -2.12
N GLY A 36 6.42 -17.95 -3.40
CA GLY A 36 7.42 -18.40 -4.39
C GLY A 36 8.82 -17.88 -4.05
N LEU A 37 8.95 -16.61 -3.68
CA LEU A 37 10.24 -16.02 -3.28
C LEU A 37 10.79 -16.67 -2.01
N ILE A 38 9.94 -16.89 -1.00
CA ILE A 38 10.32 -17.58 0.24
C ILE A 38 10.79 -19.01 -0.07
N GLY A 39 10.04 -19.75 -0.89
CA GLY A 39 10.39 -21.11 -1.29
C GLY A 39 11.73 -21.17 -2.01
N PHE A 40 11.95 -20.27 -2.96
CA PHE A 40 13.20 -20.17 -3.71
C PHE A 40 14.40 -19.86 -2.81
N LEU A 41 14.30 -18.83 -1.96
CA LEU A 41 15.39 -18.45 -1.05
C LEU A 41 15.67 -19.55 -0.02
N SER A 42 14.63 -20.19 0.50
CA SER A 42 14.78 -21.30 1.46
C SER A 42 15.50 -22.49 0.83
N LEU A 43 15.16 -22.82 -0.43
CA LEU A 43 15.83 -23.88 -1.17
C LEU A 43 17.30 -23.53 -1.45
N ALA A 44 17.57 -22.28 -1.89
CA ALA A 44 18.93 -21.82 -2.13
C ALA A 44 19.80 -21.93 -0.87
N VAL A 45 19.30 -21.46 0.28
CA VAL A 45 20.00 -21.61 1.56
C VAL A 45 20.23 -23.09 1.90
N GLY A 46 19.21 -23.94 1.72
CA GLY A 46 19.34 -25.38 1.96
C GLY A 46 20.43 -26.05 1.09
N VAL A 47 20.52 -25.68 -0.19
CA VAL A 47 21.58 -26.17 -1.09
C VAL A 47 22.96 -25.69 -0.65
N PHE A 48 23.12 -24.40 -0.35
CA PHE A 48 24.41 -23.85 0.08
C PHE A 48 24.84 -24.36 1.46
N ALA A 49 23.91 -24.74 2.33
CA ALA A 49 24.21 -25.33 3.62
C ALA A 49 24.91 -26.70 3.52
N LEU A 50 24.82 -27.40 2.37
CA LEU A 50 25.55 -28.65 2.13
C LEU A 50 27.05 -28.46 1.99
N ILE A 51 27.49 -27.25 1.61
CA ILE A 51 28.91 -26.94 1.37
C ILE A 51 29.46 -25.90 2.35
N TYR A 52 28.60 -25.10 2.98
CA TYR A 52 29.01 -24.00 3.86
C TYR A 52 28.40 -24.16 5.26
N GLU A 53 29.22 -24.63 6.20
CA GLU A 53 28.84 -25.04 7.55
C GLU A 53 28.11 -23.98 8.40
N PRO A 54 28.44 -22.66 8.32
CA PRO A 54 27.70 -21.63 9.06
C PRO A 54 26.22 -21.56 8.72
N LEU A 55 25.82 -21.95 7.49
CA LEU A 55 24.41 -21.98 7.09
C LEU A 55 23.61 -23.10 7.76
N ASN A 56 24.28 -24.08 8.36
CA ASN A 56 23.65 -25.18 9.10
C ASN A 56 23.37 -24.83 10.58
N SER A 57 23.51 -23.56 10.97
CA SER A 57 23.26 -23.13 12.35
C SER A 57 21.78 -23.25 12.73
N LYS A 58 21.51 -23.54 14.02
CA LYS A 58 20.14 -23.67 14.55
C LYS A 58 19.28 -22.42 14.31
N TRP A 59 19.89 -21.23 14.37
CA TRP A 59 19.19 -19.96 14.13
C TRP A 59 18.72 -19.81 12.68
N ILE A 60 19.52 -20.30 11.72
CA ILE A 60 19.15 -20.27 10.30
C ILE A 60 18.02 -21.27 10.05
N ALA A 61 18.13 -22.49 10.57
CA ALA A 61 17.06 -23.48 10.48
C ALA A 61 15.74 -22.96 11.07
N ALA A 62 15.77 -22.35 12.26
CA ALA A 62 14.60 -21.74 12.88
C ALA A 62 14.01 -20.61 12.02
N THR A 63 14.86 -19.76 11.42
CA THR A 63 14.42 -18.68 10.53
C THR A 63 13.72 -19.23 9.28
N LEU A 64 14.27 -20.27 8.65
CA LEU A 64 13.65 -20.92 7.50
C LEU A 64 12.29 -21.54 7.85
N VAL A 65 12.14 -22.13 9.04
CA VAL A 65 10.85 -22.65 9.52
C VAL A 65 9.83 -21.52 9.69
N VAL A 66 10.21 -20.40 10.31
CA VAL A 66 9.33 -19.23 10.46
C VAL A 66 8.91 -18.68 9.10
N LEU A 67 9.84 -18.57 8.15
CA LEU A 67 9.53 -18.15 6.78
C LEU A 67 8.57 -19.14 6.09
N GLY A 68 8.75 -20.45 6.29
CA GLY A 68 7.81 -21.47 5.82
C GLY A 68 6.40 -21.28 6.36
N ILE A 69 6.27 -21.03 7.67
CA ILE A 69 4.96 -20.74 8.31
C ILE A 69 4.37 -19.45 7.75
N ALA A 70 5.17 -18.40 7.57
CA ALA A 70 4.71 -17.14 6.97
C ALA A 70 4.22 -17.36 5.52
N SER A 71 4.90 -18.19 4.74
CA SER A 71 4.47 -18.57 3.38
C SER A 71 3.11 -19.24 3.40
N LEU A 72 2.87 -20.19 4.30
CA LEU A 72 1.56 -20.84 4.47
C LEU A 72 0.46 -19.85 4.84
N TYR A 73 0.75 -18.90 5.74
CA TYR A 73 -0.18 -17.82 6.09
C TYR A 73 -0.55 -16.97 4.87
N VAL A 74 0.43 -16.60 4.04
CA VAL A 74 0.20 -15.83 2.81
C VAL A 74 -0.65 -16.63 1.81
N THR A 75 -0.34 -17.92 1.61
CA THR A 75 -1.09 -18.80 0.71
C THR A 75 -2.57 -18.93 1.10
N HIS A 76 -2.92 -18.78 2.38
CA HIS A 76 -4.32 -18.76 2.80
C HIS A 76 -5.14 -17.65 2.10
N TYR A 77 -4.51 -16.54 1.71
CA TYR A 77 -5.18 -15.44 1.00
C TYR A 77 -5.34 -15.68 -0.52
N ASP A 78 -4.75 -16.74 -1.08
CA ASP A 78 -4.73 -16.99 -2.53
C ASP A 78 -6.14 -17.20 -3.11
N HIS A 79 -7.07 -17.74 -2.34
CA HIS A 79 -8.45 -17.94 -2.76
C HIS A 79 -9.17 -16.65 -3.21
N ASN A 80 -8.78 -15.49 -2.65
CA ASN A 80 -9.33 -14.18 -3.00
C ASN A 80 -8.39 -13.34 -3.88
N LYS A 81 -7.28 -13.90 -4.36
CA LYS A 81 -6.26 -13.16 -5.09
C LYS A 81 -6.85 -12.37 -6.28
N VAL A 82 -7.66 -13.03 -7.09
CA VAL A 82 -8.29 -12.41 -8.28
C VAL A 82 -9.14 -11.21 -7.89
N ALA A 83 -9.93 -11.34 -6.81
CA ALA A 83 -10.80 -10.26 -6.32
C ALA A 83 -10.01 -9.02 -5.87
N TYR A 84 -8.80 -9.18 -5.31
CA TYR A 84 -7.94 -8.03 -5.03
C TYR A 84 -7.43 -7.35 -6.31
N CYS A 85 -7.16 -8.10 -7.37
CA CYS A 85 -6.74 -7.50 -8.64
C CYS A 85 -7.89 -6.70 -9.27
N GLU A 86 -9.06 -7.32 -9.40
CA GLU A 86 -10.26 -6.71 -9.97
C GLU A 86 -10.68 -5.45 -9.21
N GLU A 87 -10.66 -5.49 -7.87
CA GLU A 87 -10.98 -4.32 -7.06
C GLU A 87 -9.92 -3.21 -7.18
N GLY A 88 -8.63 -3.59 -7.29
CA GLY A 88 -7.56 -2.64 -7.57
C GLY A 88 -7.75 -1.92 -8.91
N GLU A 89 -8.16 -2.66 -9.95
CA GLU A 89 -8.45 -2.11 -11.28
C GLU A 89 -9.67 -1.19 -11.25
N ARG A 90 -10.77 -1.62 -10.63
CA ARG A 90 -11.99 -0.83 -10.49
C ARG A 90 -11.73 0.49 -9.76
N LEU A 91 -11.05 0.45 -8.62
CA LEU A 91 -10.70 1.66 -7.87
C LEU A 91 -9.71 2.55 -8.65
N THR A 92 -8.83 1.97 -9.45
CA THR A 92 -7.95 2.76 -10.33
C THR A 92 -8.73 3.48 -11.44
N ALA A 93 -9.74 2.84 -12.02
CA ALA A 93 -10.62 3.50 -12.97
C ALA A 93 -11.40 4.66 -12.34
N LEU A 94 -11.92 4.45 -11.12
CA LEU A 94 -12.57 5.52 -10.34
C LEU A 94 -11.62 6.67 -10.00
N PHE A 95 -10.37 6.37 -9.65
CA PHE A 95 -9.34 7.38 -9.40
C PHE A 95 -9.15 8.29 -10.62
N TYR A 96 -9.06 7.73 -11.83
CA TYR A 96 -8.92 8.53 -13.04
C TYR A 96 -10.16 9.36 -13.34
N ARG A 97 -11.37 8.81 -13.14
CA ARG A 97 -12.62 9.58 -13.28
C ARG A 97 -12.69 10.75 -12.30
N LEU A 98 -12.23 10.56 -11.05
CA LEU A 98 -12.12 11.64 -10.06
C LEU A 98 -11.10 12.69 -10.46
N ARG A 99 -9.93 12.28 -10.99
CA ARG A 99 -8.94 13.22 -11.53
C ARG A 99 -9.51 14.05 -12.68
N ASP A 100 -10.23 13.42 -13.59
CA ASP A 100 -10.80 14.11 -14.75
C ASP A 100 -11.90 15.08 -14.29
N LEU A 101 -12.77 14.67 -13.35
CA LEU A 101 -13.74 15.56 -12.70
C LEU A 101 -13.06 16.74 -11.98
N TYR A 102 -11.94 16.51 -11.30
CA TYR A 102 -11.15 17.57 -10.68
C TYR A 102 -10.67 18.59 -11.72
N ARG A 103 -10.16 18.13 -12.86
CA ARG A 103 -9.70 19.02 -13.94
C ARG A 103 -10.86 19.77 -14.59
N ASP A 104 -12.02 19.16 -14.74
CA ASP A 104 -13.23 19.84 -15.23
C ASP A 104 -13.64 20.99 -14.30
N VAL A 105 -13.71 20.75 -12.99
CA VAL A 105 -14.00 21.80 -11.99
C VAL A 105 -12.89 22.85 -11.95
N GLN A 106 -11.64 22.46 -12.21
CA GLN A 106 -10.54 23.41 -12.28
C GLN A 106 -10.69 24.36 -13.47
N ALA A 107 -11.37 23.96 -14.54
CA ALA A 107 -11.62 24.80 -15.71
C ALA A 107 -12.81 25.77 -15.54
N THR A 108 -13.66 25.60 -14.51
CA THR A 108 -14.81 26.48 -14.27
C THR A 108 -14.39 27.82 -13.65
N GLY A 109 -15.18 28.87 -13.91
CA GLY A 109 -15.13 30.16 -13.22
C GLY A 109 -15.63 30.08 -11.77
N GLU A 110 -15.47 31.18 -11.02
CA GLU A 110 -15.91 31.26 -9.61
C GLU A 110 -17.43 31.28 -9.45
N ASP A 111 -18.14 31.91 -10.42
CA ASP A 111 -19.59 32.09 -10.40
C ASP A 111 -20.35 31.02 -11.22
N ASP A 112 -19.63 30.05 -11.79
CA ASP A 112 -20.24 28.98 -12.59
C ASP A 112 -21.12 28.08 -11.71
N ASP A 113 -22.21 27.56 -12.28
CA ASP A 113 -23.05 26.60 -11.59
C ASP A 113 -22.33 25.25 -11.43
N LEU A 114 -22.09 24.87 -10.17
CA LEU A 114 -21.38 23.66 -9.80
C LEU A 114 -22.29 22.46 -9.53
N ALA A 115 -23.62 22.60 -9.66
CA ALA A 115 -24.58 21.56 -9.30
C ALA A 115 -24.28 20.22 -10.01
N VAL A 116 -24.02 20.26 -11.32
CA VAL A 116 -23.73 19.07 -12.15
C VAL A 116 -22.47 18.34 -11.68
N TYR A 117 -21.43 19.08 -11.28
CA TYR A 117 -20.19 18.46 -10.81
C TYR A 117 -20.32 17.84 -9.42
N ARG A 118 -21.17 18.41 -8.56
CA ARG A 118 -21.48 17.84 -7.25
C ARG A 118 -22.24 16.52 -7.40
N GLU A 119 -23.24 16.49 -8.26
CA GLU A 119 -23.99 15.25 -8.56
C GLU A 119 -23.06 14.15 -9.08
N ARG A 120 -22.16 14.49 -10.02
CA ARG A 120 -21.14 13.55 -10.50
C ARG A 120 -20.20 13.04 -9.39
N LEU A 121 -19.83 13.90 -8.45
CA LEU A 121 -19.00 13.48 -7.31
C LEU A 121 -19.76 12.52 -6.40
N ASP A 122 -21.02 12.80 -6.09
CA ASP A 122 -21.86 11.92 -5.27
C ASP A 122 -22.06 10.55 -5.92
N ASP A 123 -22.25 10.51 -7.24
CA ASP A 123 -22.33 9.26 -8.02
C ASP A 123 -21.03 8.44 -7.91
N LEU A 124 -19.88 9.09 -8.09
CA LEU A 124 -18.57 8.45 -7.97
C LEU A 124 -18.34 7.94 -6.55
N GLN A 125 -18.68 8.72 -5.52
CA GLN A 125 -18.55 8.31 -4.13
C GLN A 125 -19.44 7.10 -3.83
N SER A 126 -20.67 7.09 -4.34
CA SER A 126 -21.59 5.95 -4.20
C SER A 126 -21.00 4.67 -4.81
N GLU A 127 -20.34 4.78 -5.96
CA GLU A 127 -19.64 3.65 -6.60
C GLU A 127 -18.43 3.16 -5.78
N VAL A 128 -17.73 4.05 -5.07
CA VAL A 128 -16.63 3.68 -4.17
C VAL A 128 -17.13 2.82 -3.01
N PHE A 129 -18.26 3.18 -2.40
CA PHE A 129 -18.83 2.45 -1.27
C PHE A 129 -19.34 1.04 -1.62
N GLY A 130 -19.49 0.71 -2.91
CA GLY A 130 -19.76 -0.65 -3.37
C GLY A 130 -18.59 -1.64 -3.22
N SER A 131 -17.42 -1.19 -2.73
CA SER A 131 -16.25 -2.04 -2.51
C SER A 131 -16.47 -3.08 -1.41
N ASN A 132 -16.19 -4.35 -1.70
CA ASN A 132 -16.41 -5.46 -0.76
C ASN A 132 -15.11 -6.07 -0.18
N GLN A 133 -13.93 -5.52 -0.48
CA GLN A 133 -12.66 -6.11 -0.05
C GLN A 133 -12.15 -5.52 1.28
N SER A 134 -12.63 -6.07 2.40
CA SER A 134 -12.27 -5.64 3.76
C SER A 134 -11.05 -6.34 4.37
N LYS A 135 -10.68 -7.52 3.88
CA LYS A 135 -9.54 -8.30 4.41
C LYS A 135 -8.31 -8.10 3.54
N GLN A 136 -7.35 -7.31 3.99
CA GLN A 136 -6.04 -7.19 3.32
C GLN A 136 -4.96 -7.92 4.10
N ILE A 137 -3.89 -8.31 3.42
CA ILE A 137 -2.78 -9.03 4.07
C ILE A 137 -1.94 -8.08 4.92
N LEU A 138 -1.28 -8.61 5.96
CA LEU A 138 -0.31 -7.87 6.76
C LEU A 138 0.78 -7.28 5.86
N PHE A 139 1.30 -6.10 6.23
CA PHE A 139 2.27 -5.31 5.47
C PHE A 139 1.80 -4.76 4.12
N SER A 140 0.58 -5.08 3.67
CA SER A 140 0.00 -4.47 2.46
C SER A 140 -0.04 -2.95 2.55
N ASP A 141 -0.26 -2.39 3.75
CA ASP A 141 -0.26 -0.93 3.97
C ASP A 141 1.10 -0.29 3.68
N TRP A 142 2.22 -0.92 4.06
CA TRP A 142 3.56 -0.41 3.77
C TRP A 142 3.84 -0.43 2.27
N TYR A 143 3.50 -1.55 1.61
CA TYR A 143 3.71 -1.66 0.18
C TYR A 143 2.79 -0.74 -0.62
N ALA A 144 1.55 -0.53 -0.15
CA ALA A 144 0.61 0.43 -0.71
C ALA A 144 1.14 1.87 -0.63
N HIS A 145 1.74 2.27 0.50
CA HIS A 145 2.37 3.59 0.63
C HIS A 145 3.48 3.78 -0.40
N TYR A 146 4.37 2.79 -0.55
CA TYR A 146 5.40 2.84 -1.58
C TYR A 146 4.79 2.97 -2.99
N LYS A 147 3.82 2.11 -3.34
CA LYS A 147 3.16 2.16 -4.65
C LYS A 147 2.43 3.49 -4.89
N PHE A 148 1.78 4.05 -3.87
CA PHE A 148 1.00 5.28 -4.00
C PHE A 148 1.88 6.53 -4.06
N PHE A 149 2.83 6.69 -3.13
CA PHE A 149 3.63 7.92 -3.05
C PHE A 149 4.86 7.93 -3.95
N TRP A 150 5.36 6.76 -4.37
CA TRP A 150 6.58 6.66 -5.19
C TRP A 150 6.32 6.32 -6.66
N GLN A 151 5.28 5.52 -6.96
CA GLN A 151 5.03 5.04 -8.32
C GLN A 151 3.80 5.68 -8.98
N HIS A 152 2.83 6.12 -8.19
CA HIS A 152 1.58 6.66 -8.71
C HIS A 152 1.66 8.18 -8.89
N GLN A 153 1.01 8.69 -9.93
CA GLN A 153 0.87 10.13 -10.17
C GLN A 153 -0.16 10.71 -9.21
N ILE A 154 0.33 11.43 -8.20
CA ILE A 154 -0.48 12.03 -7.13
C ILE A 154 -0.52 13.55 -7.19
N GLU A 155 0.10 14.16 -8.20
CA GLU A 155 0.33 15.61 -8.28
C GLU A 155 -0.97 16.40 -8.17
N TRP A 156 -2.03 15.94 -8.85
CA TRP A 156 -3.35 16.60 -8.83
C TRP A 156 -4.03 16.55 -7.45
N ILE A 157 -3.70 15.57 -6.63
CA ILE A 157 -4.17 15.48 -5.23
C ILE A 157 -3.29 16.35 -4.34
N ASP A 158 -1.98 16.33 -4.61
CA ASP A 158 -0.99 17.10 -3.87
C ASP A 158 -1.24 18.62 -3.97
N GLU A 159 -1.76 19.08 -5.12
CA GLU A 159 -2.26 20.46 -5.31
C GLU A 159 -3.19 20.90 -4.17
N GLN A 160 -4.06 20.02 -3.67
CA GLN A 160 -5.01 20.32 -2.60
C GLN A 160 -4.54 19.88 -1.20
N LYS A 161 -3.85 18.74 -1.10
CA LYS A 161 -3.48 18.13 0.19
C LYS A 161 -2.11 18.54 0.70
N GLN A 162 -1.21 19.00 -0.16
CA GLN A 162 0.12 19.51 0.18
C GLN A 162 0.89 18.52 1.08
N PHE A 163 1.11 17.31 0.57
CA PHE A 163 1.69 16.20 1.31
C PHE A 163 3.13 16.47 1.75
N THR A 164 3.40 16.22 3.02
CA THR A 164 4.72 16.34 3.62
C THR A 164 5.42 14.97 3.71
N PHE A 165 6.74 14.97 3.55
CA PHE A 165 7.51 13.72 3.48
C PHE A 165 7.36 12.84 4.73
N TRP A 166 7.48 13.41 5.93
CA TRP A 166 7.51 12.66 7.18
C TRP A 166 6.14 12.24 7.70
N ARG A 167 5.11 13.06 7.49
CA ARG A 167 3.76 12.77 8.00
C ARG A 167 2.97 11.89 7.03
N ASP A 168 3.10 12.15 5.73
CA ASP A 168 2.18 11.61 4.73
C ASP A 168 2.83 10.54 3.85
N LYS A 169 4.07 10.77 3.40
CA LYS A 169 4.74 9.86 2.44
C LYS A 169 5.40 8.66 3.12
N MET A 170 5.64 8.72 4.43
CA MET A 170 6.26 7.65 5.21
C MET A 170 5.24 6.98 6.15
N PRO A 171 5.08 5.64 6.10
CA PRO A 171 4.20 4.94 7.02
C PRO A 171 4.75 5.02 8.45
N LEU A 172 3.97 5.59 9.38
CA LEU A 172 4.36 5.76 10.78
C LEU A 172 4.82 4.45 11.44
N SER A 173 4.10 3.35 11.21
CA SER A 173 4.43 2.05 11.77
C SER A 173 5.75 1.50 11.23
N LEU A 174 6.09 1.76 9.97
CA LEU A 174 7.40 1.42 9.41
C LEU A 174 8.50 2.23 10.09
N SER A 175 8.32 3.56 10.21
CA SER A 175 9.29 4.43 10.87
C SER A 175 9.53 4.05 12.33
N LEU A 176 8.46 3.73 13.07
CA LEU A 176 8.56 3.27 14.45
C LEU A 176 9.29 1.92 14.55
N THR A 177 8.99 0.98 13.64
CA THR A 177 9.63 -0.35 13.63
C THR A 177 11.14 -0.22 13.40
N LEU A 178 11.54 0.63 12.46
CA LEU A 178 12.95 0.93 12.19
C LEU A 178 13.63 1.62 13.39
N ALA A 179 12.95 2.58 14.03
CA ALA A 179 13.48 3.28 15.20
C ALA A 179 13.71 2.33 16.39
N VAL A 180 12.78 1.40 16.64
CA VAL A 180 12.95 0.39 17.68
C VAL A 180 14.08 -0.56 17.31
N ALA A 181 14.14 -1.04 16.06
CA ALA A 181 15.18 -1.96 15.60
C ALA A 181 16.59 -1.35 15.73
N THR A 182 16.76 -0.07 15.41
CA THR A 182 18.04 0.64 15.57
C THR A 182 18.42 0.80 17.03
N LEU A 183 17.49 1.21 17.89
CA LEU A 183 17.72 1.33 19.34
C LEU A 183 18.11 -0.02 19.96
N THR A 184 17.43 -1.11 19.60
CA THR A 184 17.78 -2.45 20.07
C THR A 184 19.15 -2.91 19.59
N SER A 185 19.51 -2.58 18.35
CA SER A 185 20.82 -2.93 17.78
C SER A 185 21.94 -2.16 18.49
N ILE A 186 21.74 -0.86 18.75
CA ILE A 186 22.69 -0.03 19.50
C ILE A 186 22.85 -0.56 20.93
N ALA A 187 21.75 -0.84 21.62
CA ALA A 187 21.79 -1.39 22.97
C ALA A 187 22.55 -2.73 23.02
N ALA A 188 22.30 -3.63 22.06
CA ALA A 188 23.01 -4.91 21.97
C ALA A 188 24.51 -4.73 21.71
N ILE A 189 24.92 -3.74 20.91
CA ILE A 189 26.34 -3.43 20.66
C ILE A 189 26.98 -2.87 21.94
N VAL A 190 26.34 -1.91 22.61
CA VAL A 190 26.87 -1.31 23.86
C VAL A 190 27.01 -2.37 24.95
N CYS A 191 26.02 -3.24 25.14
CA CYS A 191 26.09 -4.34 26.10
C CYS A 191 27.17 -5.39 25.78
N ARG A 192 27.67 -5.46 24.54
CA ARG A 192 28.81 -6.32 24.19
C ARG A 192 30.17 -5.66 24.41
N LEU A 193 30.20 -4.33 24.53
CA LEU A 193 31.43 -3.54 24.72
C LEU A 193 31.73 -3.29 26.21
N ILE A 194 30.74 -3.44 27.08
CA ILE A 194 30.85 -3.40 28.56
C ILE A 194 31.07 -4.81 29.07
#